data_AF-A0A849QFA6-F1
#
_entry.id   AF-A0A849QFA6-F1
#
_cell.length_a   1.000
_cell.length_b   1.000
_cell.length_c   1.000
_cell.angle_alpha   90.00
_cell.angle_beta   90.00
_cell.angle_gamma   90.00
#
_symmetry.space_group_name_H-M   'P 1'
#
loop_
_entity.id
_entity.type
_entity.pdbx_description
1 polymer ?
#
loop_
_entity_poly.entity_id
_entity_poly.type
_entity_poly.pdbx_seq_one_letter_code
_entity_poly.pdbx_strand_id
1 'polypeptide(L)'
;MSEKTALYGPKELLAMDGLDELDRMKTEPNPFWNRARLDITWSLPVMSRLTKSDRISLQPMRQATREELSLFHDPSYIETLELFGNTGSAFSSRFGL
;
A
#
# COMPACT_ATOMS: atom_id res chain seq x y z
N MET A 1 -28.02 -10.32 -13.51
CA MET A 1 -26.73 -9.75 -13.95
C MET A 1 -25.72 -10.09 -12.87
N SER A 2 -24.66 -10.85 -13.18
CA SER A 2 -23.59 -11.09 -12.20
C SER A 2 -22.80 -9.81 -12.06
N GLU A 3 -22.74 -9.23 -10.86
CA GLU A 3 -21.81 -8.14 -10.57
C GLU A 3 -20.39 -8.62 -10.88
N LYS A 4 -19.59 -7.76 -11.53
CA LYS A 4 -18.18 -8.06 -11.81
C LYS A 4 -17.43 -8.14 -10.49
N THR A 5 -16.49 -9.06 -10.36
CA THR A 5 -15.62 -9.13 -9.19
C THR A 5 -14.65 -7.96 -9.22
N ALA A 6 -14.61 -7.18 -8.14
CA ALA A 6 -13.64 -6.09 -7.99
C ALA A 6 -12.23 -6.66 -7.77
N LEU A 7 -11.26 -6.15 -8.52
CA LEU A 7 -9.83 -6.41 -8.31
C LEU A 7 -9.15 -5.08 -8.03
N TYR A 8 -8.51 -4.95 -6.87
CA TYR A 8 -7.85 -3.70 -6.48
C TYR A 8 -6.38 -3.72 -6.94
N GLY A 9 -6.01 -2.72 -7.74
CA GLY A 9 -4.66 -2.62 -8.31
C GLY A 9 -3.69 -1.89 -7.38
N PRO A 10 -2.51 -2.46 -7.06
CA PRO A 10 -1.53 -1.86 -6.16
C PRO A 10 -0.67 -0.79 -6.83
N LYS A 11 -1.05 -0.29 -8.01
CA LYS A 11 -0.22 0.63 -8.81
C LYS A 11 0.18 1.89 -8.04
N GLU A 12 -0.77 2.48 -7.31
CA GLU A 12 -0.52 3.68 -6.50
C GLU A 12 0.36 3.35 -5.30
N LEU A 13 0.09 2.24 -4.60
CA LEU A 13 0.91 1.76 -3.49
C LEU A 13 2.37 1.50 -3.92
N LEU A 14 2.56 0.86 -5.08
CA LEU A 14 3.87 0.61 -5.67
C LEU A 14 4.55 1.88 -6.19
N ALA A 15 3.84 3.00 -6.31
CA ALA A 15 4.39 4.29 -6.73
C ALA A 15 4.70 5.22 -5.53
N MET A 16 4.37 4.83 -4.30
CA MET A 16 4.71 5.61 -3.11
C MET A 16 6.20 5.51 -2.82
N ASP A 17 6.89 6.65 -2.91
CA ASP A 17 8.28 6.79 -2.49
C ASP A 17 8.40 6.65 -0.95
N GLY A 18 9.54 6.15 -0.47
CA GLY A 18 9.84 6.07 0.97
C GLY A 18 9.41 4.78 1.69
N LEU A 19 8.53 3.95 1.11
CA LEU A 19 8.19 2.63 1.69
C LEU A 19 9.39 1.67 1.73
N ASP A 20 10.28 1.78 0.76
CA ASP A 20 11.52 1.00 0.70
C ASP A 20 12.72 1.75 1.31
N GLU A 21 12.62 3.08 1.51
CA GLU A 21 13.77 3.91 1.92
C GLU A 21 13.94 4.06 3.43
N LEU A 22 12.96 3.61 4.23
CA LEU A 22 13.13 3.46 5.69
C LEU A 22 14.32 2.55 6.06
N ASP A 23 14.85 1.78 5.10
CA ASP A 23 16.01 0.91 5.24
C ASP A 23 17.36 1.54 4.86
N ARG A 24 17.47 2.82 4.49
CA ARG A 24 18.80 3.42 4.21
C ARG A 24 19.75 3.43 5.43
N MET A 25 19.27 3.05 6.63
CA MET A 25 20.10 2.86 7.83
C MET A 25 20.34 1.40 8.25
N LYS A 26 19.75 0.40 7.57
CA LYS A 26 19.99 -1.03 7.85
C LYS A 26 20.44 -1.75 6.59
N THR A 27 21.54 -2.48 6.70
CA THR A 27 22.16 -3.28 5.62
C THR A 27 21.32 -4.49 5.20
N GLU A 28 20.25 -4.82 5.93
CA GLU A 28 19.41 -5.99 5.67
C GLU A 28 18.01 -5.55 5.21
N PRO A 29 17.51 -6.06 4.06
CA PRO A 29 16.16 -5.77 3.60
C PRO A 29 15.13 -6.19 4.64
N ASN A 30 14.09 -5.37 4.84
CA ASN A 30 12.94 -5.75 5.66
C ASN A 30 12.39 -7.14 5.26
N PRO A 31 12.43 -8.16 6.14
CA PRO A 31 11.99 -9.51 5.80
C PRO A 31 10.45 -9.61 5.67
N PHE A 32 9.72 -8.62 6.20
CA PHE A 32 8.26 -8.57 6.21
C PHE A 32 7.67 -7.68 5.11
N TRP A 33 8.45 -6.73 4.57
CA TRP A 33 8.06 -5.89 3.43
C TRP A 33 9.02 -6.08 2.27
N ASN A 34 8.52 -6.56 1.14
CA ASN A 34 9.29 -6.71 -0.08
C ASN A 34 8.45 -6.25 -1.26
N ARG A 35 8.68 -5.01 -1.71
CA ARG A 35 7.99 -4.43 -2.87
C ARG A 35 8.13 -5.28 -4.12
N ALA A 36 9.32 -5.84 -4.37
CA ALA A 36 9.54 -6.72 -5.53
C ALA A 36 8.64 -7.96 -5.49
N ARG A 37 8.39 -8.53 -4.30
CA ARG A 37 7.46 -9.65 -4.14
C ARG A 37 6.02 -9.25 -4.48
N LEU A 38 5.57 -8.07 -4.05
CA LEU A 38 4.24 -7.56 -4.38
C LEU A 38 4.11 -7.28 -5.88
N ASP A 39 5.10 -6.66 -6.50
CA ASP A 39 5.13 -6.37 -7.94
C ASP A 39 5.10 -7.64 -8.78
N ILE A 40 5.93 -8.64 -8.45
CA ILE A 40 5.92 -9.96 -9.10
C ILE A 40 4.55 -10.62 -8.95
N THR A 41 3.96 -10.60 -7.75
CA THR A 41 2.64 -11.19 -7.51
C THR A 41 1.56 -10.50 -8.35
N TRP A 42 1.65 -9.17 -8.50
CA TRP A 42 0.74 -8.40 -9.35
C TRP A 42 0.96 -8.62 -10.85
N SER A 43 2.17 -8.95 -11.28
CA SER A 43 2.46 -9.26 -12.70
C SER A 43 1.68 -10.49 -13.19
N LEU A 44 1.43 -11.47 -12.32
CA LEU A 44 0.73 -12.73 -12.66
C LEU A 44 -0.71 -12.52 -13.18
N PRO A 45 -1.61 -11.79 -12.49
CA PRO A 45 -2.96 -11.51 -13.02
C PRO A 45 -2.93 -10.65 -14.30
N VAL A 46 -1.90 -9.81 -14.48
CA VAL A 46 -1.72 -9.03 -15.71
C VAL A 46 -1.32 -9.95 -16.88
N MET A 47 -0.30 -10.79 -16.70
CA MET A 47 0.21 -11.72 -17.73
C MET A 47 -0.84 -12.76 -18.13
N SER A 48 -1.60 -13.29 -17.16
CA SER A 48 -2.71 -14.21 -17.42
C SER A 48 -3.93 -13.55 -18.06
N ARG A 49 -3.89 -12.23 -18.29
CA ARG A 49 -5.00 -11.42 -18.81
C ARG A 49 -6.26 -11.43 -17.93
N LEU A 50 -6.14 -11.83 -16.66
CA LEU A 50 -7.23 -11.79 -15.70
C LEU A 50 -7.77 -10.35 -15.54
N THR A 51 -6.88 -9.36 -15.56
CA THR A 51 -7.24 -7.93 -15.52
C THR A 51 -8.02 -7.43 -16.74
N LYS A 52 -8.11 -8.24 -17.80
CA LYS A 52 -8.87 -7.96 -19.03
C LYS A 52 -10.15 -8.81 -19.13
N SER A 53 -10.46 -9.64 -18.14
CA SER A 53 -11.65 -10.48 -18.15
C SER A 53 -12.92 -9.64 -18.01
N ASP A 54 -13.96 -9.95 -18.78
CA ASP A 54 -15.27 -9.29 -18.66
C ASP A 54 -15.94 -9.49 -17.29
N ARG A 55 -15.47 -10.48 -16.52
CA ARG A 55 -15.94 -10.78 -15.17
C ARG A 55 -15.23 -9.95 -14.09
N ILE A 56 -14.15 -9.25 -14.43
CA ILE A 56 -13.35 -8.47 -13.49
C ILE A 56 -13.56 -6.98 -13.74
N SER A 57 -13.63 -6.22 -12.64
CA SER A 57 -13.60 -4.77 -12.64
C SER A 57 -12.35 -4.32 -11.88
N LEU A 58 -11.38 -3.73 -12.59
CA LEU A 58 -10.19 -3.19 -11.96
C LEU A 58 -10.53 -1.88 -11.24
N GLN A 59 -10.25 -1.82 -9.95
CA GLN A 59 -10.49 -0.68 -9.09
C GLN A 59 -9.16 -0.10 -8.59
N PRO A 60 -9.04 1.24 -8.49
CA PRO A 60 -7.88 1.84 -7.84
C PRO A 60 -7.92 1.53 -6.34
N MET A 61 -6.75 1.24 -5.76
CA MET A 61 -6.60 1.32 -4.30
C MET A 61 -6.59 2.79 -3.89
N ARG A 62 -7.10 3.10 -2.70
CA ARG A 62 -6.98 4.42 -2.08
C ARG A 62 -6.58 4.27 -0.62
N GLN A 63 -6.13 5.37 -0.03
CA GLN A 63 -5.94 5.41 1.42
C GLN A 63 -7.30 5.22 2.14
N ALA A 64 -7.29 4.42 3.20
CA ALA A 64 -8.44 4.26 4.08
C ALA A 64 -8.67 5.54 4.89
N THR A 65 -9.94 5.90 5.12
CA THR A 65 -10.24 7.03 6.01
C THR A 65 -10.11 6.60 7.47
N ARG A 66 -10.02 7.58 8.37
CA ARG A 66 -9.98 7.32 9.81
C ARG A 66 -11.23 6.57 10.28
N GLU A 67 -12.40 6.93 9.75
CA GLU A 67 -13.69 6.29 10.08
C GLU A 67 -13.68 4.82 9.67
N GLU A 68 -13.13 4.51 8.49
CA GLU A 68 -13.01 3.13 8.00
C GLU A 68 -12.05 2.30 8.85
N LEU A 69 -10.92 2.89 9.25
CA LEU A 69 -9.97 2.22 10.16
C LEU A 69 -10.59 1.97 11.54
N SER A 70 -11.42 2.90 12.02
CA SER A 70 -12.11 2.82 13.32
C SER A 70 -13.14 1.70 13.40
N LEU A 71 -13.54 1.11 12.26
CA LEU A 71 -14.40 -0.08 12.23
C LEU A 71 -13.68 -1.35 12.71
N PHE A 72 -12.34 -1.36 12.63
CA PHE A 72 -11.53 -2.56 12.85
C PHE A 72 -10.42 -2.39 13.88
N HIS A 73 -10.06 -1.15 14.21
CA HIS A 73 -8.95 -0.83 15.10
C HIS A 73 -9.38 0.10 16.24
N ASP A 74 -8.72 -0.05 17.39
CA ASP A 74 -8.91 0.82 18.54
C ASP A 74 -8.44 2.26 18.23
N PRO A 75 -9.14 3.30 18.73
CA PRO A 75 -8.74 4.70 18.50
C PRO A 75 -7.28 5.00 18.89
N SER A 76 -6.77 4.44 19.99
CA SER A 76 -5.40 4.69 20.44
C SER A 76 -4.34 4.15 19.46
N TYR A 77 -4.64 3.03 18.78
CA TYR A 77 -3.79 2.49 17.73
C TYR A 77 -3.75 3.42 16.51
N ILE A 78 -4.91 3.94 16.09
CA ILE A 78 -5.02 4.85 14.95
C ILE A 78 -4.28 6.15 15.24
N GLU A 79 -4.47 6.74 16.42
CA GLU A 79 -3.75 7.94 16.86
C GLU A 79 -2.24 7.72 16.88
N THR A 80 -1.81 6.55 17.34
CA THR A 80 -0.39 6.17 17.36
C THR A 80 0.18 6.14 15.93
N LEU A 81 -0.52 5.50 14.98
CA LEU A 81 -0.08 5.45 13.58
C LEU A 81 0.00 6.84 12.95
N GLU A 82 -0.98 7.71 13.20
CA GLU A 82 -0.97 9.09 12.71
C GLU A 82 0.19 9.89 13.30
N LEU A 83 0.46 9.75 14.61
CA LEU A 83 1.58 10.40 15.27
C LEU A 83 2.92 10.00 14.64
N PHE A 84 3.14 8.70 14.43
CA PHE A 84 4.37 8.20 13.81
C PHE A 84 4.47 8.58 12.32
N GLY A 85 3.37 8.50 11.57
CA GLY A 85 3.33 8.90 10.15
C GLY A 85 3.63 10.39 9.95
N ASN A 86 3.08 11.25 10.80
CA ASN A 86 3.32 12.70 10.78
C ASN A 86 4.74 13.04 11.22
N THR A 87 5.29 12.33 12.20
CA THR A 87 6.67 12.53 12.67
C THR A 87 7.69 12.11 11.62
N GLY A 88 7.45 10.99 10.91
CA GLY A 88 8.29 10.55 9.79
C GLY A 88 8.28 11.54 8.64
N SER A 89 7.11 12.09 8.31
CA SER A 89 6.96 13.12 7.27
C SER A 89 7.64 14.45 7.65
N ALA A 90 7.53 14.86 8.92
CA ALA A 90 8.21 16.05 9.45
C ALA A 90 9.75 15.88 9.49
N PHE A 91 10.23 14.65 9.70
CA PHE A 91 11.65 14.34 9.69
C PHE A 91 12.23 14.35 8.25
N SER A 92 11.62 13.63 7.30
CA SER A 92 12.07 13.63 5.88
C SER A 92 12.04 15.05 5.28
N SER A 93 10.96 15.81 5.50
CA SER A 93 10.86 17.19 5.01
C SER A 93 11.91 18.15 5.59
N ARG A 94 12.34 17.94 6.84
CA ARG A 94 13.34 18.79 7.51
C ARG A 94 14.78 18.45 7.11
N PHE A 95 15.06 17.21 6.72
CA PHE A 95 16.41 16.73 6.42
C PHE A 95 16.65 16.40 4.94
N GLY A 96 15.67 16.63 4.06
CA GLY A 96 15.82 16.56 2.61
C GLY A 96 16.12 15.15 2.09
N LEU A 97 15.52 14.14 2.72
CA LEU A 97 15.48 12.76 2.21
C LEU A 97 14.24 12.58 1.36
#